data_AF-A0A0F5PEC5-F1
#
_entry.id   AF-A0A0F5PEC5-F1
#
_cell.length_a   1.000
_cell.length_b   1.000
_cell.length_c   1.000
_cell.angle_alpha   90.00
_cell.angle_beta   90.00
_cell.angle_gamma   90.00
#
_symmetry.space_group_name_H-M   'P 1'
#
loop_
_entity.id
_entity.type
_entity.pdbx_description
1 polymer ?
#
loop_
_entity_poly.entity_id
_entity_poly.type
_entity_poly.pdbx_seq_one_letter_code
_entity_poly.pdbx_strand_id
1 'polypeptide(L)' 'MYVAFKISGSFAVPVGTQAVEGLANLFRLPSGEVVSVHPVIEMASALESDDHRDLTIAEGTELGIHLDLDDRDSSLQDRA' A
#
# COMPACT_ATOMS: atom_id res chain seq x y z
N MET A 1 -6.73 17.12 15.28
CA MET A 1 -7.36 15.79 15.46
C MET A 1 -6.62 14.84 14.54
N TYR A 2 -6.38 13.59 14.94
CA TYR A 2 -5.68 12.63 14.12
C TYR A 2 -6.37 11.27 14.19
N VAL A 3 -6.23 10.48 13.13
CA VAL A 3 -6.65 9.07 13.10
C VAL A 3 -5.39 8.24 13.25
N ALA A 4 -5.25 7.53 14.36
CA ALA A 4 -4.20 6.54 14.53
C ALA A 4 -4.67 5.19 13.99
N PHE A 5 -3.83 4.54 13.18
CA PHE A 5 -4.09 3.23 12.61
C PHE A 5 -2.82 2.39 12.59
N LYS A 6 -2.99 1.06 12.56
CA LYS A 6 -1.91 0.09 12.36
C LYS A 6 -2.40 -0.95 11.37
N ILE A 7 -1.63 -1.19 10.32
CA ILE A 7 -1.94 -2.21 9.31
C ILE A 7 -0.89 -3.33 9.45
N SER A 8 -1.35 -4.57 9.48
CA SER A 8 -0.50 -5.76 9.48
C SER A 8 -1.22 -6.89 8.75
N GLY A 9 -0.52 -7.59 7.86
CA GLY A 9 -1.14 -8.61 7.03
C GLY A 9 -0.13 -9.30 6.12
N SER A 10 -0.64 -10.19 5.26
CA SER A 10 0.14 -10.89 4.23
C SER A 10 -0.75 -11.19 3.03
N PHE A 11 -0.18 -11.24 1.85
CA PHE A 11 -0.84 -11.70 0.64
C PHE A 11 0.08 -12.69 -0.11
N ALA A 12 -0.51 -13.54 -0.94
CA ALA A 12 0.26 -14.48 -1.74
C ALA A 12 0.72 -13.80 -3.04
N VAL A 13 1.95 -14.12 -3.47
CA VAL A 13 2.50 -13.71 -4.76
C VAL A 13 2.93 -14.94 -5.56
N PRO A 14 2.98 -14.87 -6.90
CA PRO A 14 3.48 -15.97 -7.73
C PRO A 14 4.92 -16.37 -7.39
N VAL A 15 5.22 -17.66 -7.56
CA VAL A 15 6.59 -18.21 -7.43
C VAL A 15 7.52 -17.51 -8.40
N GLY A 16 8.70 -17.10 -7.92
CA GLY A 16 9.68 -16.34 -8.69
C GLY A 16 9.55 -14.82 -8.55
N THR A 17 8.61 -14.33 -7.72
CA THR A 17 8.58 -12.92 -7.31
C THR A 17 9.87 -12.57 -6.57
N GLN A 18 10.44 -11.41 -6.88
CA GLN A 18 11.70 -10.93 -6.30
C GLN A 18 11.51 -9.56 -5.65
N ALA A 19 12.15 -9.31 -4.51
CA ALA A 19 12.25 -7.95 -3.98
C ALA A 19 13.05 -7.08 -4.95
N VAL A 20 12.67 -5.81 -5.08
CA VAL A 20 13.41 -4.85 -5.89
C VAL A 20 14.55 -4.28 -5.05
N GLU A 21 15.79 -4.49 -5.51
CA GLU A 21 16.98 -4.07 -4.77
C GLU A 21 17.00 -2.55 -4.52
N GLY A 22 17.29 -2.15 -3.28
CA GLY A 22 17.34 -0.76 -2.86
C GLY A 22 15.99 -0.07 -2.71
N LEU A 23 14.87 -0.76 -3.01
CA LEU A 23 13.53 -0.20 -2.95
C LEU A 23 12.64 -1.02 -2.01
N ALA A 24 12.45 -0.53 -0.78
CA ALA A 24 11.61 -1.17 0.22
C ALA A 24 10.16 -1.32 -0.28
N ASN A 25 9.50 -2.42 0.12
CA ASN A 25 8.10 -2.72 -0.17
C ASN A 25 7.74 -2.92 -1.66
N LEU A 26 8.74 -2.98 -2.54
CA LEU A 26 8.56 -3.19 -3.98
C LEU A 26 8.99 -4.61 -4.36
N PHE A 27 8.13 -5.31 -5.07
CA PHE A 27 8.31 -6.69 -5.49
C PHE A 27 8.01 -6.84 -6.97
N ARG A 28 8.96 -7.35 -7.74
CA ARG A 28 8.78 -7.63 -9.17
C ARG A 28 8.24 -9.05 -9.36
N LEU A 29 7.09 -9.16 -10.02
CA LEU A 29 6.47 -10.41 -10.40
C LEU A 29 7.25 -11.10 -11.53
N PRO A 30 7.10 -12.43 -11.72
CA PRO A 30 7.75 -13.15 -12.82
C PRO A 30 7.42 -12.60 -14.22
N SER A 31 6.20 -12.08 -14.38
CA SER A 31 5.72 -11.46 -15.61
C SER A 31 6.32 -10.06 -15.87
N GLY A 32 6.95 -9.45 -14.86
CA GLY A 32 7.66 -8.18 -14.96
C GLY A 32 6.95 -7.00 -14.31
N GLU A 33 5.65 -7.10 -14.01
CA GLU A 33 4.92 -6.09 -13.24
C GLU A 33 5.49 -5.94 -11.83
N VAL A 34 5.28 -4.78 -11.23
CA VAL A 34 5.77 -4.45 -9.89
C VAL A 34 4.59 -4.27 -8.96
N VAL A 35 4.61 -5.04 -7.86
CA VAL A 35 3.71 -4.88 -6.73
C VAL A 35 4.37 -3.94 -5.72
N SER A 36 3.60 -2.98 -5.23
CA SER A 36 4.03 -1.98 -4.26
C SER A 36 3.15 -2.13 -3.01
N VAL A 37 3.77 -2.40 -1.86
CA VAL A 37 3.04 -2.64 -0.59
C VAL A 37 3.08 -1.38 0.25
N HIS A 38 2.03 -0.56 0.15
CA HIS A 38 1.89 0.66 0.92
C HIS A 38 0.46 0.83 1.41
N PRO A 39 0.26 1.46 2.58
CA PRO A 39 -1.07 1.92 2.95
C PRO A 39 -1.51 3.01 1.97
N VAL A 40 -2.76 2.93 1.53
CA VAL A 40 -3.45 3.96 0.75
C VAL A 40 -4.63 4.48 1.56
N ILE A 41 -4.96 5.76 1.38
CA ILE A 41 -6.23 6.31 1.86
C ILE A 41 -7.15 6.34 0.65
N GLU A 42 -8.28 5.67 0.74
CA GLU A 42 -9.30 5.66 -0.31
C GLU A 42 -10.45 6.61 0.03
N MET A 43 -11.10 7.14 -1.01
CA MET A 43 -12.29 7.95 -0.90
C MET A 43 -13.42 7.33 -1.72
N ALA A 44 -14.62 7.27 -1.12
CA ALA A 44 -15.87 6.92 -1.79
C ALA A 44 -16.74 8.18 -1.96
N SER A 45 -17.63 8.18 -2.95
CA SER A 45 -18.50 9.34 -3.22
C SER A 45 -19.63 9.50 -2.18
N ALA A 46 -19.99 8.40 -1.49
CA ALA A 46 -21.00 8.37 -0.45
C ALA A 46 -20.72 7.23 0.54
N LEU A 47 -21.41 7.25 1.69
CA LEU A 47 -21.20 6.30 2.79
C LEU A 47 -21.40 4.83 2.39
N GLU A 48 -22.36 4.56 1.50
CA GLU A 48 -22.75 3.20 1.08
C GLU A 48 -22.27 2.85 -0.34
N SER A 49 -21.36 3.66 -0.90
CA SER A 49 -20.86 3.46 -2.25
C SER A 49 -19.62 2.56 -2.24
N ASP A 50 -19.53 1.66 -3.21
CA ASP A 50 -18.38 0.78 -3.45
C ASP A 50 -17.45 1.32 -4.55
N ASP A 51 -17.52 2.64 -4.81
CA ASP A 51 -16.73 3.34 -5.83
C ASP A 51 -15.40 3.88 -5.29
N HIS A 52 -14.81 3.13 -4.37
CA HIS A 52 -13.56 3.49 -3.71
C HIS A 52 -12.45 3.76 -4.72
N ARG A 53 -11.78 4.91 -4.55
CA ARG A 53 -10.54 5.21 -5.27
C ARG A 53 -9.44 5.63 -4.32
N ASP A 54 -8.21 5.33 -4.70
CA ASP A 54 -7.03 5.85 -4.03
C ASP A 54 -6.97 7.38 -4.13
N LEU A 55 -6.74 8.04 -3.00
CA LEU A 55 -6.31 9.43 -2.96
C LEU A 55 -4.82 9.50 -3.25
N THR A 56 -4.46 10.34 -4.21
CA THR A 56 -3.07 10.76 -4.35
C THR A 56 -2.63 11.60 -3.14
N ILE A 57 -1.32 11.70 -2.92
CA ILE A 57 -0.76 12.55 -1.85
C ILE A 57 -1.17 14.02 -2.03
N ALA A 58 -1.26 14.50 -3.28
CA ALA A 58 -1.66 15.86 -3.59
C ALA A 58 -3.14 16.11 -3.22
N GLU A 59 -4.04 15.22 -3.64
CA GLU A 59 -5.47 15.32 -3.32
C GLU A 59 -5.73 15.21 -1.81
N GLY A 60 -5.02 14.31 -1.12
CA GLY A 60 -5.05 14.25 0.34
C GLY A 60 -4.64 15.59 0.95
N THR A 61 -3.56 16.18 0.46
CA THR A 61 -3.06 17.49 0.93
C THR A 61 -4.09 18.61 0.72
N GLU A 62 -4.76 18.65 -0.44
CA GLU A 62 -5.81 19.63 -0.72
C GLU A 62 -7.00 19.53 0.24
N LEU A 63 -7.27 18.33 0.75
CA LEU A 63 -8.30 18.05 1.75
C LEU A 63 -7.81 18.26 3.20
N GLY A 64 -6.56 18.67 3.40
CA GLY A 64 -5.93 18.79 4.72
C GLY A 64 -5.60 17.44 5.37
N ILE A 65 -5.55 16.36 4.59
CA ILE A 65 -5.17 15.03 5.03
C ILE A 65 -3.67 14.84 4.77
N HIS A 66 -2.93 14.66 5.86
CA HIS A 66 -1.49 14.40 5.80
C HIS A 66 -1.21 13.00 6.33
N LEU A 67 -0.67 12.16 5.47
CA LEU A 67 -0.30 10.79 5.81
C LEU A 67 1.13 10.76 6.32
N ASP A 68 1.29 10.57 7.63
CA ASP A 68 2.56 10.33 8.27
C ASP A 68 2.71 8.83 8.58
N LEU A 69 3.83 8.24 8.19
CA LEU A 69 4.06 6.79 8.28
C LEU A 69 5.46 6.55 8.83
N ASP A 70 5.51 6.24 10.13
CA ASP A 70 6.76 6.04 10.86
C ASP A 70 7.46 4.72 10.51
N ASP A 71 6.72 3.69 10.08
CA ASP A 71 7.26 2.37 9.73
C ASP A 71 6.67 1.86 8.41
N ARG A 72 7.53 1.59 7.43
CA ARG A 72 7.16 0.99 6.12
C ARG A 72 8.12 -0.15 5.79
N ASP A 73 7.91 -1.32 6.38
CA ASP A 73 8.72 -2.51 6.09
C ASP A 73 7.86 -3.69 5.67
N SER A 74 8.25 -4.32 4.58
CA SER A 74 7.63 -5.52 4.00
C SER A 74 8.73 -6.36 3.37
N SER A 75 8.76 -7.64 3.71
CA SER A 75 9.74 -8.61 3.24
C SER A 75 9.04 -9.81 2.60
N LEU A 76 9.63 -10.38 1.54
CA LEU A 76 9.22 -11.70 1.07
C LEU A 76 9.57 -12.76 2.11
N GLN A 77 8.63 -13.65 2.37
CA GLN A 77 8.84 -14.83 3.20
C GLN A 77 8.33 -16.06 2.46
N ASP A 78 9.11 -17.13 2.49
CA ASP A 78 8.65 -18.43 2.02
C ASP A 78 7.57 -18.94 2.98
N ARG A 79 6.48 -19.48 2.44
CA ARG A 79 5.50 -20.20 3.28
C ARG A 79 6.15 -21.49 3.77
N ALA A 80 6.15 -21.68 5.09
CA ALA A 80 6.54 -22.92 5.74
C ALA A 80 5.67 -24.11 5.31
#